data_AF-A0A940C1Z3-F1
#
_entry.id   AF-A0A940C1Z3-F1
#
_cell.length_a   1.000
_cell.length_b   1.000
_cell.length_c   1.000
_cell.angle_alpha   90.00
_cell.angle_beta   90.00
_cell.angle_gamma   90.00
#
_symmetry.space_group_name_H-M   'P 1'
#
loop_
_entity.id
_entity.type
_entity.pdbx_description
1 polymer ?
#
loop_
_entity_poly.entity_id
_entity_poly.type
_entity_poly.pdbx_seq_one_letter_code
_entity_poly.pdbx_strand_id
1 'polypeptide(L)'
;MFDQTASMFEGYRSKLRKIKKRTYEERFAVFFDEYRACFEDMTQYIKGRDDANVAASEVANIFAENVFSEYASAGKLSGSDRTDLSLFMIYYIFPSILQTEDANSKLLCDAIRDEWRKRTDNPAFDYTTYEELHGSFQEKLFGIF
;
A
#
# COMPACT_ATOMS: atom_id res chain seq x y z
N MET A 1 3.97 1.74 17.24
CA MET A 1 4.56 2.89 16.49
C MET A 1 3.71 3.25 15.28
N PHE A 2 3.18 2.27 14.53
CA PHE A 2 2.15 2.49 13.52
C PHE A 2 1.08 1.41 13.66
N ASP A 3 0.31 1.49 14.75
CA ASP A 3 -0.52 0.36 15.22
C ASP A 3 -1.77 0.16 14.34
N GLN A 4 -2.08 1.14 13.49
CA GLN A 4 -3.18 1.09 12.53
C GLN A 4 -2.84 0.39 11.20
N THR A 5 -1.57 0.01 10.97
CA THR A 5 -1.14 -0.55 9.68
C THR A 5 -1.90 -1.83 9.30
N ALA A 6 -2.12 -2.74 10.24
CA ALA A 6 -2.89 -3.95 9.97
C ALA A 6 -4.36 -3.63 9.67
N SER A 7 -4.95 -2.68 10.41
CA SER A 7 -6.33 -2.24 10.22
C SER A 7 -6.61 -1.62 8.86
N MET A 8 -5.61 -1.01 8.20
CA MET A 8 -5.74 -0.54 6.81
C MET A 8 -6.22 -1.65 5.85
N PHE A 9 -5.82 -2.89 6.12
CA PHE A 9 -6.18 -4.04 5.30
C PHE A 9 -7.51 -4.67 5.71
N GLU A 10 -8.19 -4.20 6.75
CA GLU A 10 -9.49 -4.75 7.14
C GLU A 10 -10.49 -4.70 5.97
N GLY A 11 -11.08 -5.85 5.67
CA GLY A 11 -11.99 -6.00 4.55
C GLY A 11 -11.36 -5.84 3.16
N TYR A 12 -10.03 -5.96 3.00
CA TYR A 12 -9.30 -5.82 1.73
C TYR A 12 -9.99 -6.52 0.54
N ARG A 13 -10.40 -7.79 0.70
CA ARG A 13 -11.11 -8.54 -0.35
C ARG A 13 -12.41 -7.89 -0.81
N SER A 14 -13.16 -7.28 0.11
CA SER A 14 -14.42 -6.60 -0.21
C SER A 14 -14.17 -5.30 -0.98
N LYS A 15 -13.11 -4.57 -0.61
CA LYS A 15 -12.67 -3.32 -1.25
C LYS A 15 -12.12 -3.58 -2.65
N LEU A 16 -11.56 -4.77 -2.90
CA LEU A 16 -11.09 -5.24 -4.21
C LEU A 16 -12.18 -5.83 -5.11
N ARG A 17 -13.38 -6.10 -4.60
CA ARG A 17 -14.48 -6.66 -5.40
C ARG A 17 -15.12 -5.59 -6.29
N LYS A 18 -15.27 -5.91 -7.58
CA LYS A 18 -16.01 -5.12 -8.58
C LYS A 18 -15.57 -3.66 -8.63
N ILE A 19 -14.25 -3.43 -8.74
CA ILE A 19 -13.66 -2.09 -8.82
C ILE A 19 -14.14 -1.40 -10.11
N LYS A 20 -15.14 -0.53 -9.98
CA LYS A 20 -15.59 0.40 -11.01
C LYS A 20 -14.99 1.76 -10.71
N LYS A 21 -14.63 2.52 -11.76
CA LYS A 21 -13.96 3.82 -11.64
C LYS A 21 -14.55 4.72 -10.55
N ARG A 22 -15.83 5.10 -10.67
CA ARG A 22 -16.50 5.99 -9.71
C ARG A 22 -16.49 5.43 -8.27
N THR A 23 -16.79 4.14 -8.12
CA THR A 23 -16.81 3.51 -6.79
C THR A 23 -15.41 3.38 -6.19
N TYR A 24 -14.37 3.23 -7.02
CA TYR A 24 -12.99 3.26 -6.58
C TYR A 24 -12.59 4.66 -6.12
N GLU A 25 -12.89 5.71 -6.89
CA GLU A 25 -12.63 7.10 -6.51
C GLU A 25 -13.24 7.44 -5.14
N GLU A 26 -14.52 7.12 -4.94
CA GLU A 26 -15.23 7.34 -3.67
C GLU A 26 -14.59 6.57 -2.51
N ARG A 27 -14.27 5.28 -2.71
CA ARG A 27 -13.65 4.43 -1.68
C ARG A 27 -12.22 4.83 -1.37
N PHE A 28 -11.46 5.24 -2.38
CA PHE A 28 -10.09 5.69 -2.23
C PHE A 28 -10.05 6.99 -1.44
N ALA A 29 -10.93 7.95 -1.75
CA ALA A 29 -11.02 9.19 -1.00
C ALA A 29 -11.34 8.95 0.49
N VAL A 30 -12.30 8.08 0.79
CA VAL A 30 -12.64 7.69 2.18
C VAL A 30 -11.47 7.00 2.86
N PHE A 31 -10.85 6.03 2.20
CA PHE A 31 -9.69 5.30 2.74
C PHE A 31 -8.51 6.24 3.01
N PHE A 32 -8.21 7.13 2.07
CA PHE A 32 -7.12 8.07 2.21
C PHE A 32 -7.38 9.04 3.35
N ASP A 33 -8.60 9.59 3.47
CA ASP A 33 -8.96 10.46 4.59
C ASP A 33 -8.84 9.75 5.95
N GLU A 34 -9.29 8.49 6.03
CA GLU A 34 -9.24 7.68 7.25
C GLU A 34 -7.81 7.41 7.73
N TYR A 35 -6.88 7.15 6.81
CA TYR A 35 -5.51 6.73 7.14
C TYR A 35 -4.42 7.78 6.86
N ARG A 36 -4.78 8.97 6.36
CA ARG A 36 -3.84 10.06 6.01
C ARG A 36 -2.85 10.33 7.13
N ALA A 37 -3.34 10.52 8.35
CA ALA A 37 -2.50 10.84 9.51
C ALA A 37 -1.44 9.76 9.75
N CYS A 38 -1.79 8.48 9.55
CA CYS A 38 -0.85 7.38 9.71
C CYS A 38 0.26 7.41 8.63
N PHE A 39 -0.08 7.75 7.38
CA PHE A 39 0.93 7.92 6.31
C PHE A 39 1.81 9.15 6.55
N GLU A 40 1.25 10.25 7.03
CA GLU A 40 2.00 11.45 7.41
C GLU A 40 2.94 11.18 8.58
N ASP A 41 2.50 10.44 9.61
CA ASP A 41 3.34 10.03 10.73
C ASP A 41 4.54 9.20 10.27
N MET A 42 4.34 8.28 9.30
CA MET A 42 5.42 7.49 8.71
C MET A 42 6.46 8.36 8.00
N THR A 43 6.03 9.35 7.20
CA THR A 43 6.96 10.24 6.48
C THR A 43 7.63 11.25 7.40
N GLN A 44 6.93 11.76 8.43
CA GLN A 44 7.52 12.60 9.47
C GLN A 44 8.55 11.85 10.31
N TYR A 45 8.32 10.57 10.61
CA TYR A 45 9.31 9.74 11.27
C TYR A 45 10.60 9.68 10.46
N ILE A 46 10.52 9.45 9.14
CA ILE A 46 11.69 9.42 8.25
C ILE A 46 12.42 10.77 8.24
N LYS A 47 11.67 11.86 8.11
CA LYS A 47 12.22 13.23 8.06
C LYS A 47 13.00 13.61 9.32
N GLY A 48 12.61 13.10 10.48
CA GLY A 48 13.23 13.39 11.78
C GLY A 48 14.51 12.61 12.08
N ARG A 49 15.01 11.81 11.13
CA ARG A 49 16.17 10.93 11.33
C ARG A 49 17.39 11.39 10.54
N ASP A 50 18.57 11.11 11.09
CA ASP A 50 19.85 11.45 10.46
C ASP A 50 20.07 10.69 9.14
N ASP A 51 19.64 9.42 9.09
CA ASP A 51 19.66 8.59 7.88
C ASP A 51 18.24 8.20 7.48
N ALA A 52 17.71 8.90 6.48
CA ALA A 52 16.37 8.68 5.95
C ALA A 52 16.21 7.28 5.32
N ASN A 53 17.26 6.68 4.75
CA ASN A 53 17.16 5.36 4.11
C ASN A 53 17.03 4.25 5.17
N VAL A 54 17.79 4.36 6.26
CA VAL A 54 17.67 3.45 7.41
C VAL A 54 16.29 3.60 8.03
N ALA A 55 15.85 4.84 8.27
CA ALA A 55 14.52 5.12 8.83
C ALA A 55 13.38 4.58 7.94
N ALA A 56 13.46 4.77 6.62
CA ALA A 56 12.46 4.23 5.70
C ALA A 56 12.43 2.70 5.71
N SER A 57 13.60 2.06 5.80
CA SER A 57 13.71 0.61 5.93
C SER A 57 13.11 0.08 7.24
N GLU A 58 13.30 0.80 8.35
CA GLU A 58 12.65 0.48 9.64
C GLU A 58 11.13 0.58 9.54
N VAL A 59 10.61 1.68 8.99
CA VAL A 59 9.17 1.87 8.80
C VAL A 59 8.60 0.77 7.90
N ALA A 60 9.27 0.45 6.80
CA ALA A 60 8.85 -0.61 5.89
C ALA A 60 8.82 -1.99 6.56
N ASN A 61 9.83 -2.31 7.37
CA ASN A 61 9.88 -3.57 8.11
C ASN A 61 8.74 -3.67 9.13
N ILE A 62 8.49 -2.62 9.90
CA ILE A 62 7.39 -2.57 10.88
C ILE A 62 6.03 -2.63 10.18
N PHE A 63 5.88 -1.91 9.06
CA PHE A 63 4.67 -1.94 8.24
C PHE A 63 4.36 -3.39 7.83
N ALA A 64 5.34 -4.05 7.21
CA ALA A 64 5.14 -5.40 6.70
C ALA A 64 4.99 -6.42 7.84
N GLU A 65 5.70 -6.25 8.96
CA GLU A 65 5.55 -7.11 10.13
C GLU A 65 4.14 -7.04 10.71
N ASN A 66 3.59 -5.84 10.89
CA ASN A 66 2.23 -5.66 11.40
C ASN A 66 1.21 -6.39 10.51
N VAL A 67 1.31 -6.23 9.18
CA VAL A 67 0.38 -6.90 8.25
C VAL A 67 0.57 -8.42 8.26
N PHE A 68 1.81 -8.91 8.20
CA PHE A 68 2.06 -10.36 8.16
C PHE A 68 1.68 -11.02 9.49
N SER A 69 1.93 -10.38 10.64
CA SER A 69 1.55 -10.94 11.94
C SER A 69 0.04 -11.12 12.10
N GLU A 70 -0.77 -10.24 11.48
CA GLU A 70 -2.23 -10.30 11.52
C GLU A 70 -2.81 -11.34 10.55
N TYR A 71 -2.30 -11.38 9.31
CA TYR A 71 -2.90 -12.17 8.24
C TYR A 71 -2.20 -13.50 7.92
N ALA A 72 -0.97 -13.71 8.39
CA ALA A 72 -0.26 -14.96 8.17
C ALA A 72 -0.68 -16.01 9.21
N SER A 73 -0.95 -17.23 8.72
CA SER A 73 -1.18 -18.39 9.59
C SER A 73 0.09 -19.23 9.63
N ALA A 74 0.55 -19.57 10.84
CA ALA A 74 1.83 -20.28 11.05
C ALA A 74 3.03 -19.61 10.33
N GLY A 75 3.06 -18.27 10.32
CA GLY A 75 4.14 -17.49 9.72
C GLY A 75 4.11 -17.43 8.19
N LYS A 76 3.05 -17.91 7.52
CA LYS A 76 2.91 -17.85 6.06
C LYS A 76 1.54 -17.30 5.64
N LEU A 77 1.56 -16.40 4.66
CA LEU A 77 0.34 -16.02 3.93
C LEU A 77 -0.09 -17.16 3.01
N SER A 78 -1.40 -17.39 2.93
CA SER A 78 -1.96 -18.25 1.87
C SER A 78 -1.69 -17.64 0.49
N GLY A 79 -1.76 -18.45 -0.57
CA GLY A 79 -1.57 -17.95 -1.95
C GLY A 79 -2.58 -16.86 -2.34
N SER A 80 -3.84 -17.02 -1.92
CA SER A 80 -4.88 -16.01 -2.13
C SER A 80 -4.61 -14.74 -1.32
N ASP A 81 -4.18 -14.85 -0.06
CA ASP A 81 -3.87 -13.67 0.76
C ASP A 81 -2.67 -12.91 0.23
N ARG A 82 -1.62 -13.62 -0.19
CA ARG A 82 -0.46 -12.99 -0.82
C ARG A 82 -0.87 -12.16 -2.04
N THR A 83 -1.76 -12.70 -2.88
CA THR A 83 -2.24 -12.03 -4.09
C THR A 83 -3.13 -10.84 -3.76
N ASP A 84 -4.16 -11.05 -2.94
CA ASP A 84 -5.14 -10.04 -2.60
C ASP A 84 -4.54 -8.89 -1.78
N LEU A 85 -3.66 -9.17 -0.80
CA LEU A 85 -2.98 -8.13 -0.02
C LEU A 85 -2.03 -7.30 -0.91
N SER A 86 -1.27 -7.96 -1.80
CA SER A 86 -0.41 -7.26 -2.76
C SER A 86 -1.24 -6.37 -3.70
N LEU A 87 -2.39 -6.86 -4.17
CA LEU A 87 -3.31 -6.06 -4.98
C LEU A 87 -3.86 -4.88 -4.18
N PHE A 88 -4.21 -5.08 -2.91
CA PHE A 88 -4.67 -4.00 -2.03
C PHE A 88 -3.60 -2.92 -1.84
N MET A 89 -2.33 -3.32 -1.72
CA MET A 89 -1.22 -2.36 -1.66
C MET A 89 -1.11 -1.50 -2.90
N ILE A 90 -1.18 -2.13 -4.08
CA ILE A 90 -1.14 -1.43 -5.38
C ILE A 90 -2.30 -0.46 -5.51
N TYR A 91 -3.52 -0.86 -5.11
CA TYR A 91 -4.73 -0.05 -5.33
C TYR A 91 -4.98 1.01 -4.26
N TYR A 92 -4.53 0.81 -3.01
CA TYR A 92 -4.89 1.69 -1.90
C TYR A 92 -3.67 2.22 -1.15
N ILE A 93 -2.73 1.37 -0.75
CA ILE A 93 -1.62 1.79 0.13
C ILE A 93 -0.65 2.73 -0.59
N PHE A 94 -0.01 2.28 -1.67
CA PHE A 94 1.00 3.10 -2.35
C PHE A 94 0.43 4.39 -2.94
N PRO A 95 -0.74 4.38 -3.61
CA PRO A 95 -1.34 5.62 -4.08
C PRO A 95 -1.65 6.58 -2.92
N SER A 96 -2.09 6.08 -1.75
CA SER A 96 -2.35 6.93 -0.58
C SER A 96 -1.09 7.55 -0.01
N ILE A 97 0.01 6.80 0.09
CA ILE A 97 1.31 7.34 0.54
C ILE A 97 1.80 8.42 -0.43
N LEU A 98 1.67 8.21 -1.74
CA LEU A 98 2.08 9.19 -2.74
C LEU A 98 1.17 10.43 -2.74
N GLN A 99 -0.12 10.26 -2.44
CA GLN A 99 -1.11 11.34 -2.36
C GLN A 99 -0.87 12.31 -1.19
N THR A 100 -0.03 11.97 -0.20
CA THR A 100 0.37 12.92 0.85
C THR A 100 1.32 14.00 0.33
N GLU A 101 1.92 13.81 -0.85
CA GLU A 101 2.86 14.75 -1.49
C GLU A 101 4.10 15.10 -0.62
N ASP A 102 4.41 14.31 0.41
CA ASP A 102 5.63 14.50 1.22
C ASP A 102 6.88 14.10 0.42
N ALA A 103 7.97 14.83 0.63
CA ALA A 103 9.25 14.59 -0.04
C ALA A 103 9.81 13.17 0.20
N ASN A 104 9.45 12.53 1.31
CA ASN A 104 9.86 11.17 1.66
C ASN A 104 8.87 10.10 1.20
N SER A 105 7.72 10.45 0.61
CA SER A 105 6.70 9.45 0.21
C SER A 105 7.25 8.44 -0.79
N LYS A 106 8.05 8.88 -1.77
CA LYS A 106 8.68 7.97 -2.74
C LYS A 106 9.67 7.01 -2.07
N LEU A 107 10.50 7.53 -1.17
CA LEU A 107 11.48 6.74 -0.42
C LEU A 107 10.78 5.68 0.45
N LEU A 108 9.68 6.05 1.12
CA LEU A 108 8.85 5.13 1.89
C LEU A 108 8.23 4.04 1.00
N CYS A 109 7.66 4.41 -0.16
CA CYS A 109 7.11 3.45 -1.11
C CYS A 109 8.17 2.47 -1.63
N ASP A 110 9.37 2.95 -1.97
CA ASP A 110 10.46 2.10 -2.43
C ASP A 110 10.91 1.11 -1.34
N ALA A 111 11.05 1.58 -0.09
CA ALA A 111 11.38 0.72 1.04
C ALA A 111 10.31 -0.34 1.31
N ILE A 112 9.03 0.05 1.32
CA ILE A 112 7.89 -0.88 1.50
C ILE A 112 7.84 -1.90 0.37
N ARG A 113 8.01 -1.47 -0.90
CA ARG A 113 8.06 -2.38 -2.06
C ARG A 113 9.15 -3.42 -1.88
N ASP A 114 10.36 -3.00 -1.54
CA ASP A 114 11.51 -3.90 -1.45
C ASP A 114 11.37 -4.88 -0.28
N GLU A 115 10.82 -4.44 0.85
CA GLU A 115 10.49 -5.33 1.97
C GLU A 115 9.38 -6.33 1.61
N TRP A 116 8.33 -5.87 0.93
CA TRP A 116 7.23 -6.72 0.49
C TRP A 116 7.67 -7.76 -0.53
N ARG A 117 8.53 -7.39 -1.50
CA ARG A 117 9.16 -8.30 -2.47
C ARG A 117 9.87 -9.45 -1.76
N LYS A 118 10.68 -9.15 -0.73
CA LYS A 118 11.41 -10.15 0.05
C LYS A 118 10.46 -11.10 0.77
N ARG A 119 9.47 -10.56 1.49
CA ARG A 119 8.53 -11.37 2.30
C ARG A 119 7.58 -12.22 1.45
N THR A 120 7.27 -11.76 0.25
CA THR A 120 6.37 -12.47 -0.69
C THR A 120 7.08 -13.26 -1.77
N ASP A 121 8.42 -13.29 -1.78
CA ASP A 121 9.23 -13.91 -2.85
C ASP A 121 8.74 -13.52 -4.25
N ASN A 122 8.44 -12.23 -4.44
CA ASN A 122 7.86 -11.70 -5.67
C ASN A 122 8.66 -10.49 -6.17
N PRO A 123 9.79 -10.69 -6.86
CA PRO A 123 10.65 -9.59 -7.31
C PRO A 123 9.99 -8.67 -8.35
N ALA A 124 8.93 -9.14 -9.02
CA ALA A 124 8.19 -8.36 -10.01
C ALA A 124 7.13 -7.44 -9.38
N PHE A 125 6.87 -7.54 -8.07
CA PHE A 125 5.92 -6.66 -7.38
C PHE A 125 6.37 -5.20 -7.49
N ASP A 126 5.52 -4.33 -8.01
CA ASP A 126 5.81 -2.90 -8.07
C ASP A 126 4.54 -2.10 -7.76
N TYR A 127 4.69 -0.78 -7.63
CA TYR A 127 3.60 0.13 -7.31
C TYR A 127 3.38 1.18 -8.40
N THR A 128 2.28 1.89 -8.26
CA THR A 128 1.78 2.89 -9.22
C THR A 128 1.12 4.03 -8.45
N THR A 129 0.88 5.16 -9.11
CA THR A 129 0.20 6.31 -8.50
C THR A 129 -1.32 6.21 -8.63
N TYR A 130 -2.04 7.08 -7.92
CA TYR A 130 -3.50 7.18 -8.05
C TYR A 130 -3.91 7.57 -9.48
N GLU A 131 -3.19 8.52 -10.09
CA GLU A 131 -3.44 9.03 -11.44
C GLU A 131 -3.27 7.94 -12.50
N GLU A 132 -2.20 7.14 -12.40
CA GLU A 132 -1.94 6.03 -13.30
C GLU A 132 -3.04 4.95 -13.20
N LEU A 133 -3.45 4.59 -11.98
CA LEU A 133 -4.58 3.67 -11.75
C LEU A 133 -5.88 4.25 -12.31
N HIS A 134 -6.16 5.52 -12.02
CA HIS A 134 -7.37 6.23 -12.46
C HIS A 134 -7.49 6.25 -13.98
N GLY A 135 -6.38 6.52 -14.66
CA GLY A 135 -6.25 6.47 -16.11
C GLY A 135 -6.50 5.06 -16.68
N SER A 136 -5.96 4.02 -16.03
CA SER A 136 -6.13 2.63 -16.48
C SER A 136 -7.59 2.15 -16.48
N PHE A 137 -8.47 2.73 -15.63
CA PHE A 137 -9.90 2.43 -15.68
C PHE A 137 -10.58 3.00 -16.93
N GLN A 138 -10.04 4.08 -17.53
CA GLN A 138 -10.56 4.66 -18.76
C GLN A 138 -10.13 3.86 -20.00
N GLU A 139 -8.92 3.32 -20.00
CA GLU A 139 -8.40 2.53 -21.13
C GLU A 139 -9.18 1.24 -21.37
N LYS A 140 -9.84 0.69 -20.34
CA LYS A 140 -10.73 -0.49 -20.46
C LYS A 140 -12.01 -0.25 -21.27
N LEU A 141 -12.24 0.96 -21.81
CA LEU A 141 -13.36 1.26 -22.70
C LEU A 141 -13.00 1.36 -24.19
N PHE A 142 -11.75 1.12 -24.59
CA PHE A 142 -11.39 0.98 -26.00
C PHE A 142 -10.43 -0.19 -26.26
N GLY A 143 -11.01 -1.39 -26.32
CA GLY A 143 -10.51 -2.41 -27.24
C GLY A 143 -10.15 -3.77 -26.64
N ILE A 144 -10.88 -4.78 -27.11
CA ILE A 144 -10.52 -6.21 -27.22
C ILE A 144 -10.95 -7.09 -26.03
N PHE A 145 -12.20 -7.58 -26.14
CA PHE A 145 -12.47 -9.02 -26.04
C PHE A 145 -11.96 -9.74 -27.29
#